data_AF-A0A351T8A3-F1
#
_entry.id   AF-A0A351T8A3-F1
#
_cell.length_a   1.000
_cell.length_b   1.000
_cell.length_c   1.000
_cell.angle_alpha   90.00
_cell.angle_beta   90.00
_cell.angle_gamma   90.00
#
_symmetry.space_group_name_H-M   'P 1'
#
loop_
_entity.id
_entity.type
_entity.pdbx_description
1 polymer ?
#
loop_
_entity_poly.entity_id
_entity_poly.type
_entity_poly.pdbx_seq_one_letter_code
_entity_poly.pdbx_strand_id
1 'polypeptide(L)'
;NDIEHRILRPIWRDPRIHYAVNCASIGCPNLAASAYRAERMPEMLDQAAREFINHPRGVRVEAGKLHLSSIYDWYGGDFGATDQEIIAHIRRYAAPPLAAQLAPITKISDTGYDWRLNDAAIAPENR
;
A
#
# COMPACT_ATOMS: atom_id res chain seq x y z
N ASN A 1 15.05 2.74 20.35
CA ASN A 1 13.74 2.63 21.01
C ASN A 1 12.88 3.89 20.97
N ASP A 2 13.39 5.05 20.49
CA ASP A 2 12.60 6.31 20.41
C ASP A 2 12.10 6.71 19.00
N ILE A 3 12.62 6.08 17.94
CA ILE A 3 12.17 6.35 16.55
C ILE A 3 10.75 5.83 16.33
N GLU A 4 10.42 4.65 16.88
CA GLU A 4 9.09 4.03 16.79
C GLU A 4 8.01 4.85 17.51
N HIS A 5 8.33 5.41 18.67
CA HIS A 5 7.32 6.03 19.53
C HIS A 5 6.95 7.48 19.12
N ARG A 6 7.88 8.24 18.54
CA ARG A 6 7.64 9.67 18.18
C ARG A 6 7.31 9.93 16.72
N ILE A 7 7.81 9.12 15.79
CA ILE A 7 7.68 9.40 14.35
C ILE A 7 6.63 8.47 13.72
N LEU A 8 6.58 7.20 14.13
CA LEU A 8 5.73 6.21 13.47
C LEU A 8 4.28 6.22 13.94
N ARG A 9 3.99 6.49 15.22
CA ARG A 9 2.60 6.43 15.76
C ARG A 9 1.55 7.29 15.03
N PRO A 10 1.83 8.54 14.61
CA PRO A 10 0.84 9.34 13.87
C PRO A 10 0.65 8.90 12.41
N ILE A 11 1.65 8.22 11.84
CA ILE A 11 1.78 7.92 10.41
C ILE A 11 1.56 6.43 10.13
N TRP A 12 1.45 5.60 11.18
CA TRP A 12 1.11 4.18 11.06
C TRP A 12 -0.26 3.94 10.41
N ARG A 13 -1.10 4.98 10.36
CA ARG A 13 -2.38 4.97 9.64
C ARG A 13 -2.24 5.26 8.14
N ASP A 14 -1.04 5.58 7.66
CA ASP A 14 -0.79 5.82 6.25
C ASP A 14 -0.37 4.52 5.55
N PRO A 15 -1.21 3.96 4.66
CA PRO A 15 -0.89 2.71 3.95
C PRO A 15 0.44 2.75 3.19
N ARG A 16 0.92 3.93 2.79
CA ARG A 16 2.16 4.09 2.02
C ARG A 16 3.40 3.69 2.82
N ILE A 17 3.30 3.62 4.15
CA ILE A 17 4.41 3.24 5.01
C ILE A 17 4.85 1.79 4.73
N HIS A 18 3.92 0.91 4.37
CA HIS A 18 4.20 -0.49 4.02
C HIS A 18 5.10 -0.57 2.79
N TYR A 19 4.89 0.29 1.79
CA TYR A 19 5.74 0.37 0.61
C TYR A 19 7.15 0.85 0.96
N ALA A 20 7.27 1.90 1.77
CA ALA A 20 8.55 2.44 2.18
C ALA A 20 9.39 1.43 2.98
N VAL A 21 8.76 0.73 3.93
CA VAL A 21 9.43 -0.31 4.73
C VAL A 21 9.80 -1.52 3.86
N ASN A 22 8.91 -1.99 3.00
CA ASN A 22 9.19 -3.13 2.13
C ASN A 22 10.32 -2.86 1.13
N CYS A 23 10.34 -1.66 0.53
CA CYS A 23 11.44 -1.22 -0.33
C CYS A 23 12.78 -1.15 0.43
N ALA A 24 12.77 -0.66 1.68
CA ALA A 24 13.96 -0.60 2.53
C ALA A 24 14.50 -1.99 2.91
N SER A 25 13.62 -2.96 3.18
CA SER A 25 14.01 -4.34 3.53
C SER A 25 14.65 -5.12 2.38
N ILE A 26 14.31 -4.79 1.13
CA ILE A 26 14.78 -5.52 -0.06
C ILE A 26 16.04 -4.87 -0.69
N GLY A 27 16.57 -3.82 -0.06
CA GLY A 27 17.83 -3.22 -0.48
C GLY A 27 17.71 -2.06 -1.45
N CYS A 28 16.56 -1.35 -1.48
CA CYS A 28 16.56 0.05 -1.93
C CYS A 28 17.02 0.91 -0.74
N PRO A 29 18.23 1.49 -0.75
CA PRO A 29 18.74 2.31 0.34
C PRO A 29 18.09 3.71 0.36
N ASN A 30 16.77 3.79 0.16
CA ASN A 30 16.02 5.05 0.29
C ASN A 30 15.60 5.34 1.74
N LEU A 31 15.85 4.43 2.67
CA LEU A 31 15.82 4.72 4.11
C LEU A 31 17.15 5.33 4.58
N ALA A 32 17.77 6.18 3.76
CA ALA A 32 19.05 6.81 4.06
C ALA A 32 18.92 7.79 5.23
N ALA A 33 19.36 7.32 6.41
CA ALA A 33 20.04 7.94 7.55
C ALA A 33 19.72 9.38 8.02
N SER A 34 19.36 10.31 7.15
CA SER A 34 18.85 11.63 7.51
C SER A 34 17.36 11.53 7.77
N ALA A 35 17.02 11.11 9.00
CA ALA A 35 15.69 11.11 9.59
C ALA A 35 14.71 11.99 8.83
N TYR A 36 13.71 11.33 8.21
CA TYR A 36 12.44 11.90 7.78
C TYR A 36 12.14 13.22 8.49
N ARG A 37 12.54 14.32 7.86
CA ARG A 37 12.06 15.64 8.21
C ARG A 37 10.56 15.54 8.01
N ALA A 38 9.77 15.74 9.07
CA ALA A 38 8.32 15.54 9.04
C ALA A 38 7.68 16.29 7.86
N GLU A 39 8.31 17.39 7.45
CA GLU A 39 7.94 18.26 6.35
C GLU A 39 8.09 17.63 4.96
N ARG A 40 8.93 16.61 4.77
CA ARG A 40 9.15 15.90 3.48
C ARG A 40 8.59 14.48 3.46
N MET A 41 7.98 14.07 4.56
CA MET A 41 7.43 12.73 4.73
C MET A 41 6.35 12.39 3.67
N PRO A 42 5.37 13.27 3.39
CA PRO A 42 4.33 12.95 2.41
C PRO A 42 4.87 12.67 1.01
N GLU A 43 5.88 13.42 0.56
CA GLU A 43 6.50 13.27 -0.76
C GLU A 43 7.31 11.97 -0.84
N MET A 44 8.05 11.64 0.22
CA MET A 44 8.80 10.39 0.29
C MET A 44 7.87 9.17 0.26
N LEU A 45 6.73 9.24 0.96
CA LEU A 45 5.72 8.18 0.96
C LEU A 45 5.02 8.05 -0.41
N ASP A 46 4.69 9.16 -1.07
CA ASP A 46 4.17 9.14 -2.43
C ASP A 46 5.17 8.54 -3.42
N GLN A 47 6.45 8.87 -3.29
CA GLN A 47 7.51 8.31 -4.13
C GLN A 47 7.62 6.80 -3.91
N ALA A 48 7.65 6.34 -2.66
CA ALA A 48 7.68 4.91 -2.33
C ALA A 48 6.45 4.17 -2.89
N ALA A 49 5.26 4.77 -2.80
CA ALA A 49 4.05 4.20 -3.38
C ALA A 49 4.14 4.07 -4.91
N ARG A 50 4.62 5.11 -5.60
CA ARG A 50 4.83 5.07 -7.06
C ARG A 50 5.85 4.01 -7.45
N GLU A 51 6.99 3.94 -6.77
CA GLU A 51 8.03 2.95 -7.06
C GLU A 51 7.52 1.52 -6.86
N PHE A 52 6.85 1.26 -5.74
CA PHE A 52 6.34 -0.07 -5.43
C PHE A 52 5.22 -0.51 -6.38
N ILE A 53 4.20 0.33 -6.57
CA ILE A 53 3.02 0.01 -7.39
C ILE A 53 3.40 -0.23 -8.85
N ASN A 54 4.38 0.50 -9.38
CA ASN A 54 4.80 0.35 -10.77
C ASN A 54 5.87 -0.73 -10.98
N HIS A 55 6.28 -1.44 -9.93
CA HIS A 55 7.18 -2.59 -10.03
C HIS A 55 6.36 -3.89 -10.19
N PRO A 56 6.78 -4.86 -11.03
CA PRO A 56 6.12 -6.17 -11.15
C PRO A 56 5.96 -6.99 -9.85
N ARG A 57 6.64 -6.59 -8.77
CA ARG A 57 6.56 -7.22 -7.44
C ARG A 57 5.44 -6.63 -6.59
N GLY A 58 5.00 -5.41 -6.89
CA GLY A 58 3.95 -4.71 -6.19
C GLY A 58 2.60 -4.94 -6.85
N VAL A 59 2.47 -4.54 -8.12
CA VAL A 59 1.25 -4.70 -8.92
C VAL A 59 1.63 -5.16 -10.31
N ARG A 60 0.96 -6.22 -10.78
CA ARG A 60 1.05 -6.67 -12.18
C ARG A 60 -0.32 -7.06 -12.69
N VAL A 61 -0.56 -6.80 -13.97
CA VAL A 61 -1.75 -7.27 -14.67
C VAL A 61 -1.31 -8.27 -15.73
N GLU A 62 -1.83 -9.49 -15.64
CA GLU A 62 -1.52 -10.56 -16.59
C GLU A 62 -2.81 -11.22 -17.08
N ALA A 63 -2.97 -11.32 -18.40
CA ALA A 63 -4.17 -11.88 -19.02
C ALA A 63 -5.49 -11.30 -18.46
N GLY A 64 -5.50 -9.99 -18.17
CA GLY A 64 -6.67 -9.28 -17.61
C GLY A 64 -6.92 -9.52 -16.12
N LYS A 65 -6.03 -10.23 -15.42
CA LYS A 65 -6.11 -10.49 -13.97
C LYS A 65 -5.16 -9.59 -13.22
N LEU A 66 -5.64 -9.02 -12.12
CA LEU A 66 -4.83 -8.20 -11.22
C LEU A 66 -4.19 -9.07 -10.15
N HIS A 67 -2.86 -9.03 -10.12
CA HIS A 67 -2.04 -9.72 -9.14
C HIS A 67 -1.32 -8.69 -8.28
N LEU A 68 -1.40 -8.89 -6.97
CA LEU A 68 -0.85 -7.98 -5.97
C LEU A 68 0.21 -8.69 -5.14
N SER A 69 1.13 -7.90 -4.59
CA SER A 69 2.07 -8.36 -3.57
C SER A 69 1.35 -8.87 -2.31
N SER A 70 1.96 -9.81 -1.59
CA SER A 70 1.43 -10.32 -0.31
C SER A 70 1.31 -9.27 0.79
N ILE A 71 1.90 -8.08 0.64
CA ILE A 71 1.65 -6.97 1.59
C ILE A 71 0.18 -6.55 1.57
N TYR A 72 -0.51 -6.70 0.44
CA TYR A 72 -1.94 -6.46 0.37
C TYR A 72 -2.70 -7.53 1.12
N ASP A 73 -2.26 -8.80 1.12
CA ASP A 73 -2.83 -9.87 1.96
C ASP A 73 -2.65 -9.61 3.46
N TRP A 74 -1.47 -9.14 3.88
CA TRP A 74 -1.17 -8.96 5.30
C TRP A 74 -1.73 -7.67 5.90
N TYR A 75 -1.85 -6.62 5.08
CA TYR A 75 -2.21 -5.27 5.53
C TYR A 75 -3.35 -4.64 4.73
N GLY A 76 -4.14 -5.44 4.00
CA GLY A 76 -5.16 -4.92 3.07
C GLY A 76 -6.16 -3.96 3.70
N GLY A 77 -6.50 -4.14 4.98
CA GLY A 77 -7.36 -3.23 5.73
C GLY A 77 -6.83 -1.79 5.84
N ASP A 78 -5.52 -1.59 5.70
CA ASP A 78 -4.91 -0.25 5.68
C ASP A 78 -5.06 0.43 4.31
N PHE A 79 -5.24 -0.36 3.24
CA PHE A 79 -5.39 0.13 1.86
C PHE A 79 -6.85 0.31 1.43
N GLY A 80 -7.77 -0.46 2.01
CA GLY A 80 -9.20 -0.37 1.75
C GLY A 80 -9.98 -1.54 2.35
N ALA A 81 -11.29 -1.35 2.55
CA ALA A 81 -12.19 -2.40 3.02
C ALA A 81 -12.76 -3.24 1.88
N THR A 82 -12.58 -2.84 0.63
CA THR A 82 -13.08 -3.56 -0.56
C THR A 82 -12.05 -3.60 -1.69
N ASP A 83 -12.19 -4.56 -2.62
CA ASP A 83 -11.41 -4.61 -3.86
C ASP A 83 -11.39 -3.26 -4.59
N GLN A 84 -12.53 -2.57 -4.64
CA GLN A 84 -12.66 -1.31 -5.36
C GLN A 84 -11.86 -0.18 -4.69
N GLU A 85 -11.85 -0.13 -3.36
CA GLU A 85 -11.06 0.85 -2.61
C GLU A 85 -9.57 0.58 -2.74
N ILE A 86 -9.14 -0.68 -2.65
CA ILE A 86 -7.75 -1.08 -2.86
C ILE A 86 -7.31 -0.75 -4.30
N ILE A 87 -8.14 -1.07 -5.30
CA ILE A 87 -7.86 -0.72 -6.71
C ILE A 87 -7.81 0.81 -6.89
N ALA A 88 -8.69 1.57 -6.22
CA ALA A 88 -8.67 3.03 -6.27
C ALA A 88 -7.40 3.61 -5.64
N HIS A 89 -6.95 3.05 -4.52
CA HIS A 89 -5.66 3.38 -3.90
C HIS A 89 -4.51 3.13 -4.88
N ILE A 90 -4.46 1.96 -5.51
CA ILE A 90 -3.43 1.60 -6.50
C ILE A 90 -3.44 2.59 -7.68
N ARG A 91 -4.62 2.90 -8.23
CA ARG A 91 -4.77 3.82 -9.37
C ARG A 91 -4.22 5.21 -9.11
N ARG A 92 -4.25 5.70 -7.86
CA ARG A 92 -3.68 7.02 -7.49
C ARG A 92 -2.18 7.12 -7.79
N TYR A 93 -1.46 6.00 -7.74
CA TYR A 93 -0.01 5.94 -7.89
C TYR A 93 0.46 5.21 -9.15
N ALA A 94 -0.47 4.62 -9.91
CA ALA A 94 -0.18 3.93 -11.16
C ALA A 94 0.29 4.91 -12.25
N ALA A 95 1.39 4.55 -12.93
CA ALA A 95 1.83 5.23 -14.14
C ALA A 95 0.85 4.95 -15.30
N PRO A 96 0.83 5.77 -16.37
CA PRO A 96 -0.16 5.67 -17.43
C PRO A 96 -0.35 4.26 -18.04
N PRO A 97 0.72 3.47 -18.30
CA PRO A 97 0.56 2.11 -18.85
C PRO A 97 -0.17 1.16 -17.89
N LEU A 98 0.11 1.24 -16.59
CA LEU A 98 -0.56 0.42 -15.58
C LEU A 98 -1.98 0.91 -15.33
N ALA A 99 -2.19 2.23 -15.28
CA ALA A 99 -3.51 2.83 -15.10
C ALA A 99 -4.48 2.40 -16.22
N ALA A 100 -4.01 2.34 -17.47
CA ALA A 100 -4.80 1.84 -18.60
C ALA A 100 -5.18 0.36 -18.44
N GLN A 101 -4.26 -0.48 -17.97
CA GLN A 101 -4.53 -1.90 -17.70
C GLN A 101 -5.50 -2.10 -16.53
N LEU A 102 -5.46 -1.22 -15.53
CA LEU A 102 -6.35 -1.26 -14.37
C LEU A 102 -7.76 -0.76 -14.70
N ALA A 103 -7.97 0.04 -15.75
CA ALA A 103 -9.27 0.65 -16.06
C ALA A 103 -10.45 -0.35 -16.14
N PRO A 104 -10.34 -1.51 -16.82
CA PRO A 104 -11.42 -2.50 -16.86
C PRO A 104 -11.52 -3.39 -15.61
N ILE A 105 -10.54 -3.31 -14.70
CA ILE A 105 -10.44 -4.22 -13.55
C ILE A 105 -11.28 -3.71 -12.39
N THR A 106 -12.11 -4.59 -11.85
CA THR A 106 -12.98 -4.33 -10.69
C THR A 106 -12.79 -5.32 -9.54
N LYS A 107 -11.96 -6.34 -9.73
CA LYS A 107 -11.69 -7.40 -8.74
C LYS A 107 -10.21 -7.75 -8.68
N ILE A 108 -9.76 -8.14 -7.50
CA ILE A 108 -8.41 -8.64 -7.26
C ILE A 108 -8.44 -10.16 -7.43
N SER A 109 -7.53 -10.70 -8.25
CA SER A 109 -7.61 -12.10 -8.69
C SER A 109 -6.87 -13.08 -7.79
N ASP A 110 -5.89 -12.61 -7.01
CA ASP A 110 -4.80 -13.47 -6.51
C ASP A 110 -4.54 -13.37 -5.01
N THR A 111 -5.35 -12.59 -4.29
CA THR A 111 -5.27 -12.53 -2.83
C THR A 111 -6.08 -13.70 -2.29
N GLY A 112 -5.45 -14.59 -1.52
CA GLY A 112 -6.16 -15.66 -0.79
C GLY A 112 -7.18 -15.11 0.23
N TYR A 113 -7.17 -13.78 0.43
CA TYR A 113 -8.08 -13.03 1.27
C TYR A 113 -9.23 -12.42 0.45
N ASP A 114 -10.45 -12.65 0.91
CA ASP A 114 -11.66 -12.05 0.35
C ASP A 114 -11.90 -10.69 1.01
N TRP A 115 -11.43 -9.61 0.38
CA TRP A 115 -11.58 -8.25 0.89
C TRP A 115 -13.03 -7.83 1.05
N ARG A 116 -13.99 -8.50 0.39
CA ARG A 116 -15.43 -8.17 0.49
C ARG A 116 -15.98 -8.31 1.92
N LEU A 117 -15.26 -8.96 2.83
CA LEU A 117 -15.70 -9.27 4.20
C LEU A 117 -15.26 -8.26 5.27
N ASN A 118 -14.49 -7.23 4.95
CA ASN A 118 -14.01 -6.28 5.97
C ASN A 118 -15.06 -5.27 6.50
N ASP A 119 -16.34 -5.40 6.10
CA ASP A 119 -17.46 -4.63 6.68
C ASP A 119 -17.72 -4.95 8.18
N ALA A 120 -17.16 -6.05 8.70
CA ALA A 120 -17.48 -6.56 10.04
C ALA A 120 -16.29 -6.59 11.02
N ALA A 121 -15.59 -5.45 11.23
CA ALA A 121 -14.70 -5.30 12.38
C ALA A 121 -14.40 -3.83 12.75
N ILE A 122 -15.42 -3.02 12.96
CA ILE A 122 -15.34 -2.01 14.03
C ILE A 122 -16.20 -2.54 15.18
N ALA A 123 -15.60 -3.38 16.02
CA ALA A 123 -16.15 -3.60 17.34
C ALA A 123 -16.12 -2.25 18.07
N PRO A 124 -17.24 -1.73 18.58
CA PRO A 124 -17.18 -0.61 19.50
C PRO A 124 -16.39 -1.05 20.74
N GLU A 125 -15.35 -0.30 21.10
CA GLU A 125 -14.70 -0.44 22.40
C GLU A 125 -15.75 -0.17 23.48
N ASN A 126 -16.27 -1.25 24.07
CA ASN A 126 -17.01 -1.22 25.32
C ASN A 126 -16.02 -0.94 26.46
N ARG A 127 -16.07 0.26 27.03
CA ARG A 127 -16.54 0.55 28.41
C ARG A 127 -15.91 1.83 28.96
#